data_AF-A0A2S7J2Q6-F1
#
_entry.id   AF-A0A2S7J2Q6-F1
#
_cell.length_a   1.000
_cell.length_b   1.000
_cell.length_c   1.000
_cell.angle_alpha   90.00
_cell.angle_beta   90.00
_cell.angle_gamma   90.00
#
_symmetry.space_group_name_H-M   'P 1'
#
loop_
_entity.id
_entity.type
_entity.pdbx_description
1 polymer ?
#
loop_
_entity_poly.entity_id
_entity_poly.type
_entity_poly.pdbx_seq_one_letter_code
_entity_poly.pdbx_strand_id
1 'polypeptide(L)'
;MFKVQLPTALPSIMAGINQTIMLSLSMVVIASMIGAGGLGNTVLTGIQRLNVGLGFEGGLAVVILAVILDRITQSFGKGGAGFFKRLASLRKTADVQSASSFRKQEA
;
A
#
# COMPACT_ATOMS: atom_id res chain seq x y z
N MET A 1 -20.64 16.31 -10.18
CA MET A 1 -20.56 14.94 -9.63
C MET A 1 -19.11 14.44 -9.45
N PHE A 2 -18.22 14.54 -10.45
CA PHE A 2 -16.84 13.99 -10.37
C PHE A 2 -15.91 14.60 -9.31
N LYS A 3 -16.09 15.86 -8.91
CA LYS A 3 -15.17 16.55 -7.97
C LYS A 3 -15.32 16.18 -6.48
N VAL A 4 -16.42 15.51 -6.07
CA VAL A 4 -16.75 15.25 -4.66
C VAL A 4 -16.50 13.78 -4.25
N GLN A 5 -16.61 12.84 -5.18
CA GLN A 5 -16.43 11.41 -4.89
C GLN A 5 -14.99 10.92 -5.13
N LEU A 6 -14.27 11.45 -6.12
CA LEU A 6 -12.83 11.21 -6.31
C LEU A 6 -12.00 11.48 -5.02
N PRO A 7 -12.12 12.64 -4.35
CA PRO A 7 -11.39 12.91 -3.11
C PRO A 7 -11.74 11.95 -1.97
N THR A 8 -12.96 11.42 -1.93
CA THR A 8 -13.46 10.55 -0.85
C THR A 8 -13.14 9.07 -1.11
N ALA A 9 -13.01 8.66 -2.37
CA ALA A 9 -12.69 7.28 -2.79
C ALA A 9 -11.17 7.01 -2.90
N LEU A 10 -10.36 8.06 -3.07
CA LEU A 10 -8.89 7.96 -3.14
C LEU A 10 -8.24 7.17 -1.97
N PRO A 11 -8.66 7.36 -0.69
CA PRO A 11 -8.15 6.55 0.42
C PRO A 11 -8.45 5.06 0.27
N SER A 12 -9.64 4.72 -0.24
CA SER A 12 -10.06 3.33 -0.46
C SER A 12 -9.30 2.68 -1.61
N ILE A 13 -9.00 3.44 -2.68
CA ILE A 13 -8.17 2.99 -3.79
C ILE A 13 -6.73 2.69 -3.33
N MET A 14 -6.14 3.56 -2.50
CA MET A 14 -4.79 3.33 -1.96
C MET A 14 -4.73 2.13 -1.00
N ALA A 15 -5.80 1.89 -0.23
CA ALA A 15 -5.92 0.67 0.58
C ALA A 15 -6.01 -0.58 -0.30
N GLY A 16 -6.76 -0.52 -1.40
CA GLY A 16 -6.86 -1.62 -2.38
C GLY A 16 -5.53 -1.93 -3.08
N ILE A 17 -4.78 -0.90 -3.50
CA ILE A 17 -3.45 -1.09 -4.12
C ILE A 17 -2.49 -1.80 -3.15
N ASN A 18 -2.50 -1.41 -1.88
CA ASN A 18 -1.67 -2.07 -0.87
C ASN A 18 -2.05 -3.56 -0.73
N GLN A 19 -3.35 -3.88 -0.78
CA GLN A 19 -3.81 -5.27 -0.76
C GLN A 19 -3.38 -6.06 -1.99
N THR A 20 -3.52 -5.49 -3.19
CA THR A 20 -3.07 -6.15 -4.42
C THR A 20 -1.57 -6.41 -4.39
N ILE A 21 -0.77 -5.47 -3.88
CA ILE A 21 0.68 -5.64 -3.76
C ILE A 21 1.01 -6.79 -2.80
N MET A 22 0.41 -6.82 -1.61
CA MET A 22 0.60 -7.93 -0.66
C MET A 22 0.17 -9.28 -1.23
N LEU A 23 -0.97 -9.33 -1.94
CA LEU A 23 -1.44 -10.55 -2.62
C LEU A 23 -0.51 -10.99 -3.75
N SER A 24 -0.03 -10.05 -4.57
CA SER A 24 0.89 -10.33 -5.68
C SER A 24 2.25 -10.85 -5.19
N LEU A 25 2.68 -10.38 -4.02
CA LEU A 25 3.91 -10.83 -3.37
C LEU A 25 3.81 -12.27 -2.89
N SER A 26 2.63 -12.72 -2.45
CA SER A 26 2.37 -14.13 -2.18
C SER A 26 2.47 -14.99 -3.45
N MET A 27 2.14 -14.41 -4.62
CA MET A 27 2.15 -15.12 -5.89
C MET A 27 3.56 -15.30 -6.49
N VAL A 28 4.53 -14.47 -6.09
CA VAL A 28 5.93 -14.56 -6.55
C VAL A 28 6.56 -15.94 -6.25
N VAL A 29 6.19 -16.57 -5.14
CA VAL A 29 6.71 -17.91 -4.79
C VAL A 29 6.17 -18.98 -5.74
N ILE A 30 4.87 -18.94 -6.04
CA ILE A 30 4.25 -19.88 -6.98
C ILE A 30 4.77 -19.67 -8.41
N ALA A 31 4.95 -18.41 -8.83
CA ALA A 31 5.50 -18.08 -10.15
C ALA A 31 6.87 -18.73 -10.39
N SER A 32 7.69 -18.85 -9.33
CA SER A 32 8.98 -19.53 -9.41
C SER A 32 8.87 -21.04 -9.68
N MET A 33 7.78 -21.68 -9.27
CA MET A 33 7.52 -23.09 -9.54
C MET A 33 7.19 -23.37 -11.01
N ILE A 34 6.74 -22.36 -11.76
CA ILE A 34 6.36 -22.47 -13.18
C ILE A 34 7.55 -22.07 -14.09
N GLY A 35 8.72 -21.78 -13.52
CA GLY A 35 9.93 -21.47 -14.29
C GLY A 35 10.03 -20.00 -14.71
N ALA A 36 9.36 -19.08 -13.99
CA ALA A 36 9.54 -17.63 -14.19
C ALA A 36 10.99 -17.15 -14.00
N GLY A 37 11.88 -18.01 -13.48
CA GLY A 37 13.27 -17.68 -13.18
C GLY A 37 13.40 -16.75 -11.97
N GLY A 38 14.64 -16.53 -11.52
CA GLY A 38 14.95 -15.56 -10.46
C GLY A 38 14.97 -16.13 -9.04
N LEU A 39 14.79 -15.24 -8.05
CA LEU A 39 15.05 -15.49 -6.62
C LEU A 39 14.22 -16.65 -6.03
N GLY A 40 13.03 -16.92 -6.56
CA GLY A 40 12.19 -18.01 -6.08
C GLY A 40 12.73 -19.41 -6.41
N ASN A 41 13.61 -19.56 -7.41
CA ASN A 41 14.25 -20.85 -7.71
C ASN A 41 15.18 -21.30 -6.59
N THR A 42 15.93 -20.38 -5.98
CA THR A 42 16.84 -20.67 -4.86
C THR A 42 16.04 -21.09 -3.62
N VAL A 43 14.92 -20.41 -3.35
CA VAL A 43 13.97 -20.76 -2.28
C VAL A 43 13.40 -22.15 -2.52
N LEU A 44 12.86 -22.38 -3.72
CA LEU A 44 12.21 -23.63 -4.08
C LEU A 44 13.20 -24.80 -4.04
N THR A 45 14.42 -24.61 -4.52
CA THR A 45 15.49 -25.62 -4.46
C THR A 45 15.89 -25.92 -3.02
N GLY A 46 15.95 -24.90 -2.15
CA GLY A 46 16.18 -25.08 -0.72
C GLY A 46 15.09 -25.90 -0.02
N ILE A 47 13.82 -25.64 -0.34
CA ILE A 47 12.66 -26.41 0.14
C ILE A 47 12.72 -27.84 -0.38
N GLN A 48 12.93 -28.03 -1.69
CA GLN A 48 12.95 -29.34 -2.34
C GLN A 48 14.10 -30.23 -1.86
N ARG A 49 15.26 -29.65 -1.55
CA ARG A 49 16.44 -30.38 -1.06
C ARG A 49 16.52 -30.48 0.45
N LEU A 50 15.49 -29.99 1.18
CA LEU A 50 15.51 -29.85 2.65
C LEU A 50 16.77 -29.15 3.18
N ASN A 51 17.38 -28.31 2.34
CA ASN A 51 18.59 -27.57 2.66
C ASN A 51 18.16 -26.22 3.23
N VAL A 52 18.10 -26.18 4.56
CA VAL A 52 17.70 -24.98 5.30
C VAL A 52 18.60 -23.79 4.97
N GLY A 53 19.90 -24.00 4.71
CA GLY A 53 20.82 -22.93 4.34
C GLY A 53 20.42 -22.22 3.04
N LEU A 54 20.22 -22.99 1.96
CA LEU A 54 19.81 -22.44 0.67
C LEU A 54 18.39 -21.87 0.70
N GLY A 55 17.47 -22.53 1.40
CA GLY A 55 16.09 -22.06 1.57
C GLY A 55 16.02 -20.76 2.37
N PHE A 56 16.87 -20.63 3.39
CA PHE A 56 16.94 -19.44 4.24
C PHE A 56 17.56 -18.26 3.51
N GLU A 57 18.68 -18.45 2.81
CA GLU A 57 19.32 -17.39 2.00
C GLU A 57 18.34 -16.85 0.94
N GLY A 58 17.69 -17.75 0.19
CA GLY A 58 16.69 -17.36 -0.80
C GLY A 58 15.48 -16.67 -0.17
N GLY A 59 14.98 -17.20 0.96
CA GLY A 59 13.81 -16.65 1.63
C GLY A 59 14.07 -15.26 2.17
N LEU A 60 15.25 -15.03 2.75
CA LEU A 60 15.67 -13.75 3.29
C LEU A 60 15.82 -12.70 2.18
N ALA A 61 16.34 -13.08 1.02
CA ALA A 61 16.42 -12.20 -0.16
C ALA A 61 15.02 -11.75 -0.65
N VAL A 62 14.06 -12.68 -0.71
CA VAL A 62 12.67 -12.37 -1.11
C VAL A 62 11.97 -11.50 -0.07
N VAL A 63 12.16 -11.75 1.22
CA VAL A 63 11.59 -10.93 2.32
C VAL A 63 12.15 -9.51 2.30
N ILE A 64 13.46 -9.34 2.08
CA ILE A 64 14.06 -8.00 1.97
C ILE A 64 13.45 -7.24 0.78
N LEU A 65 13.30 -7.89 -0.37
CA LEU A 65 12.64 -7.30 -1.53
C LEU A 65 11.17 -6.93 -1.24
N ALA A 66 10.44 -7.81 -0.56
CA ALA A 66 9.07 -7.59 -0.12
C ALA A 66 8.93 -6.33 0.74
N VAL A 67 9.81 -6.20 1.74
CA VAL A 67 9.84 -5.06 2.66
C VAL A 67 10.17 -3.78 1.90
N ILE A 68 11.08 -3.81 0.94
CA ILE A 68 11.41 -2.63 0.13
C ILE A 68 10.20 -2.20 -0.71
N LEU A 69 9.52 -3.14 -1.37
CA LEU A 69 8.32 -2.87 -2.16
C LEU A 69 7.16 -2.34 -1.28
N ASP A 70 6.95 -2.93 -0.11
CA ASP A 70 5.97 -2.45 0.87
C ASP A 70 6.32 -1.02 1.35
N ARG A 71 7.60 -0.75 1.61
CA ARG A 71 8.06 0.59 2.04
C ARG A 71 7.85 1.66 0.97
N ILE A 72 8.11 1.32 -0.29
CA ILE A 72 7.87 2.20 -1.44
C ILE A 72 6.37 2.48 -1.57
N THR A 73 5.55 1.42 -1.51
CA THR A 73 4.08 1.50 -1.58
C THR A 73 3.51 2.36 -0.46
N GLN A 74 3.96 2.15 0.78
CA GLN A 74 3.56 2.97 1.93
C GLN A 74 4.06 4.41 1.83
N SER A 75 5.24 4.66 1.24
CA SER A 75 5.74 6.01 0.98
C SER A 75 4.85 6.74 -0.02
N PHE A 76 4.41 6.08 -1.10
CA PHE A 76 3.43 6.63 -2.03
C PHE A 76 2.04 6.83 -1.38
N GLY A 77 1.60 5.89 -0.52
CA GLY A 77 0.35 6.00 0.23
C GLY A 77 0.36 7.11 1.30
N LYS A 78 1.46 7.30 2.02
CA LYS A 78 1.64 8.37 3.03
C LYS A 78 1.90 9.74 2.39
N GLY A 79 2.65 9.80 1.29
CA GLY A 79 2.93 11.03 0.54
C GLY A 79 1.70 11.59 -0.19
N GLY A 80 0.89 10.72 -0.80
CA GLY A 80 -0.40 11.09 -1.39
C GLY A 80 -1.44 11.49 -0.35
N ALA A 81 -1.49 10.78 0.80
CA ALA A 81 -2.39 11.13 1.89
C ALA A 81 -2.02 12.44 2.59
N GLY A 82 -0.74 12.81 2.70
CA GLY A 82 -0.30 14.03 3.39
C GLY A 82 -0.72 15.32 2.69
N PHE A 83 -0.55 15.39 1.37
CA PHE A 83 -0.97 16.53 0.56
C PHE A 83 -2.50 16.69 0.56
N PHE A 84 -3.19 15.57 0.41
CA PHE A 84 -4.64 15.53 0.37
C PHE A 84 -5.28 15.78 1.75
N LYS A 85 -4.66 15.32 2.85
CA LYS A 85 -5.05 15.61 4.23
C LYS A 85 -4.84 17.08 4.59
N ARG A 86 -3.78 17.72 4.08
CA ARG A 86 -3.57 19.17 4.18
C ARG A 86 -4.65 19.96 3.43
N LEU A 87 -5.00 19.54 2.22
CA LEU A 87 -6.07 20.16 1.46
C LEU A 87 -7.47 19.94 2.08
N ALA A 88 -7.71 18.77 2.67
CA ALA A 88 -8.92 18.47 3.43
C ALA A 88 -9.01 19.27 4.73
N SER A 89 -7.88 19.54 5.41
CA SER A 89 -7.87 20.39 6.61
C SER A 89 -8.21 21.85 6.31
N LEU A 90 -7.94 22.33 5.09
CA LEU A 90 -8.33 23.67 4.63
C LEU A 90 -9.83 23.76 4.30
N ARG A 91 -10.45 22.65 3.89
CA ARG A 91 -11.91 22.58 3.69
C ARG A 91 -12.66 22.49 5.02
N LYS A 92 -12.11 21.76 6.01
CA LYS A 92 -12.74 21.61 7.34
C LYS A 92 -12.86 22.94 8.08
N THR A 93 -11.89 23.84 7.95
CA THR A 93 -11.97 25.19 8.52
C THR A 93 -13.00 26.07 7.82
N ALA A 94 -13.20 25.92 6.49
CA ALA A 94 -14.20 26.69 5.75
C ALA A 94 -15.65 26.31 6.14
N ASP A 95 -15.92 25.04 6.41
CA ASP A 95 -17.25 24.54 6.79
C ASP A 95 -17.64 24.92 8.23
N VAL A 96 -16.68 24.83 9.17
CA VAL A 96 -16.87 25.22 10.57
C VAL A 96 -17.08 26.73 10.72
N GLN A 97 -16.44 27.54 9.87
CA GLN A 97 -16.60 29.00 9.88
C GLN A 97 -18.00 29.43 9.39
N SER A 98 -18.54 28.75 8.38
CA SER A 98 -19.91 28.98 7.88
C SER A 98 -20.98 28.60 8.91
N ALA A 99 -20.83 27.46 9.60
CA ALA A 99 -21.80 27.01 10.62
C ALA A 99 -21.87 27.96 11.84
N SER A 100 -20.79 28.67 12.17
CA SER A 100 -20.75 29.61 13.30
C SER A 100 -21.42 30.97 13.02
N SER A 101 -21.52 31.39 11.75
CA SER A 101 -22.22 32.63 11.39
C SER A 101 -23.73 32.46 11.36
N PHE A 102 -24.24 31.27 11.01
CA PHE A 102 -25.68 30.97 11.09
C PHE A 102 -26.19 30.92 12.53
N ARG A 103 -25.42 30.33 13.46
CA ARG A 103 -25.80 30.25 14.87
C ARG A 103 -25.77 31.61 15.60
N LYS A 104 -25.10 32.63 15.03
CA LYS A 104 -25.12 34.02 15.53
C LYS A 104 -26.25 34.87 14.94
N GLN A 105 -27.00 34.36 13.95
CA GLN A 105 -28.16 35.04 13.38
C GLN A 105 -29.50 34.56 13.98
N GLU A 106 -29.48 33.45 14.74
CA GLU A 106 -30.65 32.88 15.44
C GLU A 106 -30.69 33.16 16.96
N ALA A 107 -29.82 34.03 17.49
CA ALA A 107 -29.80 34.44 18.90
C ALA A 107 -29.86 35.97 19.01
#